data_AF-A0A0C4DZ43-F1
#
_entry.id   AF-A0A0C4DZ43-F1
#
_cell.length_a   1.000
_cell.length_b   1.000
_cell.length_c   1.000
_cell.angle_alpha   90.00
_cell.angle_beta   90.00
_cell.angle_gamma   90.00
#
_symmetry.space_group_name_H-M   'P 1'
#
loop_
_entity.id
_entity.type
_entity.pdbx_description
1 polymer ?
#
loop_
_entity_poly.entity_id
_entity_poly.type
_entity_poly.pdbx_seq_one_letter_code
_entity_poly.pdbx_strand_id
1 'polypeptide(L)'
;MLFSASTTLAVALGLGLTAASPIVGARAGGPAIIDGKAFQLAARGELGPLDPDNAASNAWVLGLQRISQGVYASVVIPRSRNKTENPTFYFNRTEPDGQQTLNIDIPGVYPLVATIGGRDQGTSSEQPSEHMVSFSPGGSGGTPGLYWFYRSPESIPLLGGGPARDGSWAVCRRSLPLPSGPAEFLQPFYIYEDETTPSGCVSVDWVVLCADMIPLKPGDGWNHDKAGDVKCVAQ
;
A
#
# COMPACT_ATOMS: atom_id res chain seq x y z
N MET A 1 -8.89 -57.23 -42.40
CA MET A 1 -8.34 -57.83 -41.17
C MET A 1 -7.39 -56.81 -40.55
N LEU A 2 -7.44 -56.70 -39.22
CA LEU A 2 -6.72 -55.80 -38.29
C LEU A 2 -5.19 -55.76 -38.53
N PHE A 3 -4.41 -54.72 -38.20
CA PHE A 3 -4.19 -54.15 -36.86
C PHE A 3 -3.63 -52.71 -36.84
N SER A 4 -3.93 -52.02 -35.74
CA SER A 4 -3.42 -50.73 -35.27
C SER A 4 -1.90 -50.63 -35.10
N ALA A 5 -1.35 -49.42 -35.23
CA ALA A 5 -0.37 -48.87 -34.29
C ALA A 5 -0.43 -47.33 -34.30
N SER A 6 -0.84 -46.78 -33.16
CA SER A 6 -0.91 -45.35 -32.86
C SER A 6 0.48 -44.77 -32.64
N THR A 7 0.74 -43.54 -33.11
CA THR A 7 1.77 -42.69 -32.49
C THR A 7 1.35 -41.22 -32.59
N THR A 8 0.87 -40.71 -31.48
CA THR A 8 0.52 -39.30 -31.24
C THR A 8 1.81 -38.52 -30.99
N LEU A 9 2.10 -37.50 -31.80
CA LEU A 9 3.17 -36.53 -31.51
C LEU A 9 2.53 -35.26 -30.97
N ALA A 10 2.53 -35.13 -29.64
CA ALA A 10 2.13 -33.92 -28.93
C ALA A 10 3.25 -32.88 -29.05
N VAL A 11 2.98 -31.75 -29.71
CA VAL A 11 3.87 -30.60 -29.71
C VAL A 11 3.44 -29.67 -28.56
N ALA A 12 4.39 -29.41 -27.68
CA ALA A 12 4.25 -28.78 -26.39
C ALA A 12 3.71 -27.33 -26.47
N LEU A 13 2.65 -27.08 -25.71
CA LEU A 13 2.25 -25.75 -25.27
C LEU A 13 3.32 -25.23 -24.29
N GLY A 14 4.07 -24.22 -24.73
CA GLY A 14 4.95 -23.42 -23.87
C GLY A 14 4.12 -22.59 -22.90
N LEU A 15 3.75 -23.18 -21.76
CA LEU A 15 3.34 -22.44 -20.59
C LEU A 15 4.57 -21.71 -20.04
N GLY A 16 4.62 -20.40 -20.26
CA GLY A 16 5.57 -19.54 -19.60
C GLY A 16 5.39 -19.67 -18.09
N LEU A 17 6.39 -20.23 -17.42
CA LEU A 17 6.50 -20.17 -15.97
C LEU A 17 6.67 -18.69 -15.60
N THR A 18 5.60 -18.04 -15.16
CA THR A 18 5.73 -16.82 -14.39
C THR A 18 6.55 -17.17 -13.15
N ALA A 19 7.67 -16.47 -13.00
CA ALA A 19 8.60 -16.66 -11.90
C ALA A 19 7.84 -16.42 -10.59
N ALA A 20 7.48 -17.52 -9.92
CA ALA A 20 7.21 -17.48 -8.49
C ALA A 20 8.51 -17.04 -7.82
N SER A 21 8.60 -15.75 -7.48
CA SER A 21 9.70 -15.22 -6.70
C SER A 21 9.83 -16.08 -5.43
N PRO A 22 11.02 -16.62 -5.14
CA PRO A 22 11.18 -17.54 -4.04
C PRO A 22 10.81 -16.85 -2.74
N ILE A 23 9.99 -17.57 -1.97
CA ILE A 23 9.73 -17.41 -0.55
C ILE A 23 11.03 -16.96 0.13
N VAL A 24 10.96 -15.82 0.81
CA VAL A 24 12.01 -15.39 1.75
C VAL A 24 12.04 -16.42 2.87
N GLY A 25 12.78 -17.51 2.65
CA GLY A 25 13.24 -18.37 3.71
C GLY A 25 14.09 -17.49 4.63
N ALA A 26 13.59 -17.24 5.83
CA ALA A 26 14.28 -16.50 6.87
C ALA A 26 15.68 -17.09 7.03
N ARG A 27 16.69 -16.37 6.52
CA ARG A 27 18.08 -16.61 6.91
C ARG A 27 18.17 -16.32 8.40
N ALA A 28 18.86 -17.18 9.15
CA ALA A 28 19.34 -16.82 10.48
C ALA A 28 20.13 -15.50 10.34
N GLY A 29 19.61 -14.42 10.94
CA GLY A 29 20.15 -13.05 10.80
C GLY A 29 19.32 -12.08 9.94
N GLY A 30 18.14 -12.47 9.44
CA GLY A 30 17.18 -11.52 8.85
C GLY A 30 16.49 -10.63 9.91
N PRO A 31 15.84 -9.52 9.50
CA PRO A 31 15.09 -8.67 10.41
C PRO A 31 14.01 -9.48 11.14
N ALA A 32 13.89 -9.31 12.46
CA ALA A 32 12.87 -10.01 13.23
C ALA A 32 11.46 -9.55 12.81
N ILE A 33 10.53 -10.49 12.68
CA ILE A 33 9.10 -10.20 12.52
C ILE A 33 8.48 -10.27 13.91
N ILE A 34 7.88 -9.17 14.36
CA ILE A 34 7.24 -9.04 15.67
C ILE A 34 5.79 -8.55 15.51
N ASP A 35 5.01 -8.65 16.58
CA ASP A 35 3.68 -8.02 16.64
C ASP A 35 3.81 -6.57 17.08
N GLY A 36 3.15 -5.67 16.35
CA GLY A 36 3.02 -4.25 16.69
C GLY A 36 1.60 -3.76 16.47
N LYS A 37 1.18 -2.74 17.22
CA LYS A 37 -0.15 -2.10 17.03
C LYS A 37 -0.15 -1.01 15.98
N ALA A 38 1.03 -0.51 15.63
CA ALA A 38 1.22 0.55 14.66
C ALA A 38 2.45 0.27 13.79
N PHE A 39 2.49 0.88 12.61
CA PHE A 39 3.52 0.61 11.63
C PHE A 39 3.70 1.76 10.63
N GLN A 40 4.86 1.80 9.99
CA GLN A 40 5.12 2.57 8.79
C GLN A 40 4.97 1.65 7.57
N LEU A 41 4.50 2.19 6.45
CA LEU A 41 4.49 1.49 5.17
C LEU A 41 5.69 1.96 4.35
N ALA A 42 6.72 1.12 4.25
CA ALA A 42 7.88 1.40 3.42
C ALA A 42 7.66 0.93 1.99
N ALA A 43 7.94 1.80 1.02
CA ALA A 43 7.90 1.44 -0.39
C ALA A 43 9.20 0.72 -0.76
N ARG A 44 9.07 -0.53 -1.21
CA ARG A 44 10.15 -1.32 -1.78
C ARG A 44 10.07 -1.27 -3.31
N GLY A 45 10.96 -0.52 -3.92
CA GLY A 45 11.12 -0.38 -5.36
C GLY A 45 12.19 0.68 -5.68
N GLU A 46 12.59 0.76 -6.95
CA GLU A 46 13.63 1.68 -7.42
C GLU A 46 13.04 3.06 -7.70
N LEU A 47 12.77 3.85 -6.65
CA LEU A 47 12.15 5.17 -6.77
C LEU A 47 13.13 6.31 -7.07
N GLY A 48 14.44 6.06 -6.96
CA GLY A 48 15.49 7.06 -7.22
C GLY A 48 15.38 7.77 -8.58
N PRO A 49 15.08 7.08 -9.69
CA PRO A 49 14.85 7.74 -10.98
C PRO A 49 13.63 8.66 -11.01
N LEU A 50 12.61 8.38 -10.20
CA LEU A 50 11.43 9.24 -10.10
C LEU A 50 11.68 10.46 -9.23
N ASP A 51 12.62 10.42 -8.29
CA ASP A 51 13.01 11.57 -7.47
C ASP A 51 14.53 11.64 -7.23
N PRO A 52 15.29 12.17 -8.23
CA PRO A 52 16.74 12.19 -8.20
C PRO A 52 17.33 12.94 -7.00
N ASP A 53 16.65 13.99 -6.54
CA ASP A 53 17.12 14.83 -5.43
C ASP A 53 17.20 14.07 -4.10
N ASN A 54 16.37 13.02 -3.96
CA ASN A 54 16.31 12.18 -2.77
C ASN A 54 16.73 10.73 -3.04
N ALA A 55 17.26 10.42 -4.23
CA ALA A 55 17.67 9.07 -4.63
C ALA A 55 18.70 8.44 -3.66
N ALA A 56 19.54 9.26 -3.02
CA ALA A 56 20.53 8.82 -2.04
C ALA A 56 19.92 8.27 -0.74
N SER A 57 18.67 8.62 -0.42
CA SER A 57 17.98 8.11 0.77
C SER A 57 17.70 6.61 0.67
N ASN A 58 17.41 6.13 -0.55
CA ASN A 58 16.95 4.78 -0.92
C ASN A 58 16.00 4.12 0.09
N ALA A 59 15.22 4.93 0.81
CA ALA A 59 14.34 4.50 1.87
C ALA A 59 13.16 5.45 1.84
N TRP A 60 12.00 4.90 1.50
CA TRP A 60 10.80 5.67 1.20
C TRP A 60 9.64 5.11 1.98
N VAL A 61 8.76 5.98 2.47
CA VAL A 61 7.56 5.59 3.23
C VAL A 61 6.33 6.29 2.69
N LEU A 62 5.17 5.67 2.91
CA LEU A 62 3.88 6.29 2.70
C LEU A 62 3.73 7.48 3.65
N GLY A 63 3.30 8.61 3.11
CA GLY A 63 2.90 9.78 3.83
C GLY A 63 1.67 10.43 3.23
N LEU A 64 1.35 11.60 3.77
CA LEU A 64 0.12 12.32 3.45
C LEU A 64 0.44 13.76 3.07
N GLN A 65 -0.13 14.20 1.96
CA GLN A 65 -0.15 15.61 1.57
C GLN A 65 -1.57 16.13 1.69
N ARG A 66 -1.76 17.17 2.50
CA ARG A 66 -3.07 17.83 2.61
C ARG A 66 -3.36 18.55 1.29
N ILE A 67 -4.46 18.18 0.63
CA ILE A 67 -4.91 18.82 -0.62
C ILE A 67 -6.11 19.73 -0.40
N SER A 68 -6.96 19.42 0.59
CA SER A 68 -8.07 20.28 1.01
C SER A 68 -8.37 20.10 2.50
N GLN A 69 -9.43 20.74 3.00
CA GLN A 69 -9.83 20.54 4.40
C GLN A 69 -10.37 19.12 4.61
N GLY A 70 -9.68 18.35 5.45
CA GLY A 70 -10.07 16.99 5.79
C GLY A 70 -9.79 15.95 4.72
N VAL A 71 -9.18 16.31 3.59
CA VAL A 71 -8.78 15.37 2.53
C VAL A 71 -7.28 15.47 2.29
N TYR A 72 -6.65 14.31 2.28
CA TYR A 72 -5.21 14.14 2.09
C TYR A 72 -4.99 13.17 0.93
N ALA A 73 -4.12 13.54 0.00
CA ALA A 73 -3.59 12.60 -0.97
C ALA A 73 -2.49 11.76 -0.30
N SER A 74 -2.40 10.50 -0.69
CA SER A 74 -1.23 9.70 -0.36
C SER A 74 -0.02 10.17 -1.18
N VAL A 75 1.13 10.22 -0.53
CA VAL A 75 2.41 10.55 -1.18
C VAL A 75 3.49 9.61 -0.68
N VAL A 76 4.55 9.43 -1.45
CA VAL A 76 5.75 8.69 -1.05
C VAL A 76 6.84 9.70 -0.75
N ILE A 77 7.37 9.65 0.46
CA ILE A 77 8.37 10.60 0.96
C ILE A 77 9.63 9.87 1.41
N PRO A 78 10.81 10.52 1.38
CA PRO A 78 12.01 9.96 1.97
C PRO A 78 11.78 9.67 3.46
N ARG A 79 12.21 8.49 3.90
CA ARG A 79 12.07 8.06 5.30
C ARG A 79 13.04 8.85 6.17
N SER A 80 12.50 9.53 7.19
CA SER A 80 13.33 10.17 8.22
C SER A 80 14.03 9.13 9.08
N ARG A 81 15.26 9.44 9.49
CA ARG A 81 15.99 8.67 10.51
C ARG A 81 15.37 8.86 11.89
N ASN A 82 14.73 9.99 12.13
CA ASN A 82 13.94 10.21 13.33
C ASN A 82 12.58 9.50 13.15
N LYS A 83 12.41 8.35 13.81
CA LYS A 83 11.23 7.49 13.62
C LYS A 83 9.90 8.20 13.92
N THR A 84 9.90 9.21 14.80
CA THR A 84 8.71 9.97 15.18
C THR A 84 8.24 10.96 14.11
N GLU A 85 9.08 11.24 13.10
CA GLU A 85 8.73 12.12 11.98
C GLU A 85 8.10 11.35 10.81
N ASN A 86 8.17 10.01 10.84
CA ASN A 86 7.55 9.19 9.82
C ASN A 86 6.06 8.94 10.14
N PRO A 87 5.19 9.01 9.13
CA PRO A 87 3.77 8.70 9.29
C PRO A 87 3.56 7.28 9.84
N THR A 88 2.73 7.19 10.88
CA THR A 88 2.43 5.94 11.57
C THR A 88 0.98 5.59 11.37
N PHE A 89 0.74 4.38 10.88
CA PHE A 89 -0.57 3.84 10.58
C PHE A 89 -0.93 2.71 11.52
N TYR A 90 -2.22 2.42 11.61
CA TYR A 90 -2.73 1.28 12.37
C TYR A 90 -3.99 0.71 11.69
N PHE A 91 -4.34 -0.52 12.05
CA PHE A 91 -5.59 -1.14 11.61
C PHE A 91 -6.62 -1.11 12.73
N ASN A 92 -7.85 -0.77 12.36
CA ASN A 92 -8.98 -0.80 13.27
C ASN A 92 -9.78 -2.11 13.08
N ARG A 93 -9.81 -2.97 14.11
CA ARG A 93 -10.49 -4.28 14.10
C ARG A 93 -11.99 -4.19 14.38
N THR A 94 -12.68 -3.27 13.72
CA THR A 94 -14.13 -3.08 13.90
C THR A 94 -14.98 -3.97 13.01
N GLU A 95 -14.47 -4.42 11.86
CA GLU A 95 -15.30 -5.17 10.89
C GLU A 95 -15.25 -6.70 11.10
N PRO A 96 -16.41 -7.40 11.14
CA PRO A 96 -16.50 -8.84 11.38
C PRO A 96 -15.92 -9.75 10.29
N ASP A 97 -15.76 -9.24 9.06
CA ASP A 97 -15.39 -10.00 7.86
C ASP A 97 -13.90 -9.90 7.50
N GLY A 98 -13.10 -9.37 8.43
CA GLY A 98 -11.65 -9.20 8.25
C GLY A 98 -11.28 -8.02 7.36
N GLN A 99 -12.24 -7.19 6.97
CA GLN A 99 -11.93 -5.89 6.36
C GLN A 99 -11.26 -5.01 7.42
N GLN A 100 -10.01 -4.63 7.18
CA GLN A 100 -9.27 -3.77 8.08
C GLN A 100 -8.89 -2.55 7.30
N THR A 101 -9.43 -1.40 7.68
CA THR A 101 -9.05 -0.17 7.00
C THR A 101 -7.76 0.37 7.59
N LEU A 102 -6.86 0.83 6.71
CA LEU A 102 -5.68 1.56 7.13
C LEU A 102 -6.10 2.92 7.71
N ASN A 103 -5.74 3.16 8.97
CA ASN A 103 -6.01 4.40 9.67
C ASN A 103 -4.71 5.15 9.97
N ILE A 104 -4.81 6.46 10.08
CA ILE A 104 -3.76 7.33 10.60
C ILE A 104 -4.37 8.44 11.45
N ASP A 105 -3.71 8.75 12.55
CA ASP A 105 -4.15 9.80 13.44
C ASP A 105 -3.69 11.17 12.98
N ILE A 106 -4.61 12.13 12.97
CA ILE A 106 -4.25 13.55 12.90
C ILE A 106 -4.31 14.11 14.32
N PRO A 107 -3.16 14.46 14.94
CA PRO A 107 -3.13 14.82 16.36
C PRO A 107 -4.08 15.96 16.71
N GLY A 108 -5.01 15.72 17.64
CA GLY A 108 -5.99 16.71 18.12
C GLY A 108 -7.20 16.93 17.21
N VAL A 109 -7.46 16.04 16.24
CA VAL A 109 -8.52 16.23 15.24
C VAL A 109 -9.42 14.99 15.16
N TYR A 110 -9.07 14.00 14.34
CA TYR A 110 -9.77 12.71 14.18
C TYR A 110 -8.89 11.75 13.36
N PRO A 111 -9.10 10.42 13.45
CA PRO A 111 -8.41 9.48 12.58
C PRO A 111 -8.91 9.60 11.14
N LEU A 112 -7.98 9.56 10.19
CA LEU A 112 -8.27 9.44 8.77
C LEU A 112 -8.25 7.97 8.35
N VAL A 113 -9.08 7.68 7.36
CA VAL A 113 -9.32 6.35 6.81
C VAL A 113 -8.85 6.36 5.36
N ALA A 114 -8.07 5.35 4.97
CA ALA A 114 -7.65 5.20 3.58
C ALA A 114 -8.83 4.77 2.68
N THR A 115 -8.94 5.42 1.53
CA THR A 115 -9.87 5.11 0.44
C THR A 115 -9.10 4.98 -0.87
N ILE A 116 -9.65 4.20 -1.80
CA ILE A 116 -9.05 3.99 -3.12
C ILE A 116 -10.11 4.34 -4.17
N GLY A 117 -9.69 5.05 -5.21
CA GLY A 117 -10.52 5.27 -6.40
C GLY A 117 -11.00 3.93 -6.96
N GLY A 118 -12.31 3.77 -7.14
CA GLY A 118 -12.85 2.57 -7.78
C GLY A 118 -12.62 2.59 -9.29
N ARG A 119 -12.67 1.42 -9.93
CA ARG A 119 -12.56 1.28 -11.41
C ARG A 119 -13.47 2.22 -12.19
N ASP A 120 -14.69 2.42 -11.69
CA ASP A 120 -15.72 3.25 -12.34
C ASP A 120 -15.66 4.71 -11.90
N GLN A 121 -14.83 5.04 -10.90
CA GLN A 121 -14.57 6.41 -10.49
C GLN A 121 -13.46 6.95 -11.39
N GLY A 122 -13.86 7.31 -12.61
CA GLY A 122 -13.02 7.78 -13.70
C GLY A 122 -11.79 8.54 -13.22
N THR A 123 -10.66 7.85 -13.22
CA THR A 123 -9.39 8.46 -13.50
C THR A 123 -9.52 9.10 -14.89
N SER A 124 -8.85 10.22 -15.11
CA SER A 124 -9.02 10.99 -16.35
C SER A 124 -8.99 10.07 -17.59
N SER A 125 -9.68 10.41 -18.67
CA SER A 125 -9.60 9.64 -19.92
C SER A 125 -8.16 9.46 -20.43
N GLU A 126 -7.22 10.23 -19.88
CA GLU A 126 -5.79 10.19 -20.17
C GLU A 126 -5.04 9.13 -19.34
N GLN A 127 -5.57 8.68 -18.19
CA GLN A 127 -4.88 7.83 -17.21
C GLN A 127 -5.80 6.77 -16.56
N PRO A 128 -6.43 5.87 -17.36
CA PRO A 128 -7.50 4.97 -16.91
C PRO A 128 -7.12 3.99 -15.78
N SER A 129 -5.83 3.75 -15.53
CA SER A 129 -5.33 2.77 -14.54
C SER A 129 -4.66 3.40 -13.31
N GLU A 130 -4.92 4.68 -13.03
CA GLU A 130 -4.33 5.42 -11.90
C GLU A 130 -5.28 5.54 -10.70
N HIS A 131 -5.54 4.44 -10.00
CA HIS A 131 -6.45 4.43 -8.86
C HIS A 131 -5.80 5.03 -7.61
N MET A 132 -6.00 6.33 -7.41
CA MET A 132 -5.37 7.09 -6.33
C MET A 132 -5.82 6.60 -4.95
N VAL A 133 -4.86 6.52 -4.03
CA VAL A 133 -5.15 6.33 -2.60
C VAL A 133 -5.27 7.69 -1.92
N SER A 134 -6.35 7.90 -1.18
CA SER A 134 -6.58 9.12 -0.42
C SER A 134 -6.96 8.81 1.02
N PHE A 135 -6.86 9.82 1.89
CA PHE A 135 -7.19 9.72 3.31
C PHE A 135 -8.18 10.81 3.66
N SER A 136 -9.29 10.41 4.26
CA SER A 136 -10.38 11.30 4.67
C SER A 136 -11.04 10.80 5.95
N PRO A 137 -11.80 11.63 6.70
CA PRO A 137 -12.55 11.14 7.85
C PRO A 137 -13.48 10.00 7.46
N GLY A 138 -13.63 9.00 8.33
CA GLY A 138 -14.51 7.86 8.07
C GLY A 138 -15.94 8.30 7.68
N GLY A 139 -16.53 7.62 6.69
CA GLY A 139 -17.89 7.92 6.21
C GLY A 139 -18.01 9.05 5.18
N SER A 140 -16.89 9.62 4.71
CA SER A 140 -16.88 10.73 3.73
C SER A 140 -17.04 10.32 2.25
N GLY A 141 -17.29 9.04 1.96
CA GLY A 141 -17.44 8.50 0.60
C GLY A 141 -16.16 7.88 0.02
N GLY A 142 -16.27 7.16 -1.11
CA GLY A 142 -15.21 6.33 -1.69
C GLY A 142 -15.33 4.86 -1.31
N THR A 143 -14.62 3.97 -2.02
CA THR A 143 -14.53 2.55 -1.65
C THR A 143 -13.63 2.42 -0.42
N PRO A 144 -14.15 1.97 0.73
CA PRO A 144 -13.31 1.75 1.91
C PRO A 144 -12.22 0.73 1.59
N GLY A 145 -11.04 0.97 2.15
CA GLY A 145 -10.07 -0.09 2.40
C GLY A 145 -8.98 -0.22 1.35
N LEU A 146 -7.77 0.15 1.75
CA LEU A 146 -6.66 -0.75 1.54
C LEU A 146 -6.96 -2.01 2.35
N TYR A 147 -6.98 -3.17 1.71
CA TYR A 147 -7.26 -4.43 2.38
C TYR A 147 -5.95 -5.09 2.70
N TRP A 148 -5.80 -5.58 3.92
CA TRP A 148 -4.69 -6.47 4.21
C TRP A 148 -5.08 -7.93 4.01
N PHE A 149 -4.15 -8.74 3.56
CA PHE A 149 -4.32 -10.17 3.60
C PHE A 149 -2.99 -10.85 3.89
N TYR A 150 -3.11 -12.01 4.50
CA TYR A 150 -1.99 -12.83 4.91
C TYR A 150 -1.88 -14.01 3.95
N ARG A 151 -0.66 -14.26 3.45
CA ARG A 151 -0.40 -15.52 2.73
C ARG A 151 -0.44 -16.71 3.67
N SER A 152 -0.03 -16.50 4.93
CA SER A 152 -0.22 -17.40 6.07
C SER A 152 -0.32 -16.59 7.37
N PRO A 153 -0.88 -17.13 8.47
CA PRO A 153 -1.02 -16.42 9.74
C PRO A 153 0.28 -15.84 10.32
N GLU A 154 1.43 -16.41 9.94
CA GLU A 154 2.77 -16.03 10.40
C GLU A 154 3.46 -15.03 9.45
N SER A 155 2.87 -14.74 8.30
CA SER A 155 3.46 -13.85 7.28
C SER A 155 3.29 -12.37 7.62
N ILE A 156 4.14 -11.52 7.03
CA ILE A 156 3.90 -10.07 6.98
C ILE A 156 2.66 -9.85 6.10
N PRO A 157 1.68 -9.03 6.51
CA PRO A 157 0.50 -8.79 5.71
C PRO A 157 0.88 -8.06 4.42
N LEU A 158 0.17 -8.41 3.35
CA LEU A 158 0.23 -7.72 2.09
C LEU A 158 -0.87 -6.67 2.04
N LEU A 159 -0.56 -5.54 1.42
CA LEU A 159 -1.52 -4.48 1.13
C LEU A 159 -2.13 -4.73 -0.24
N GLY A 160 -3.44 -4.94 -0.30
CA GLY A 160 -4.28 -4.92 -1.50
C GLY A 160 -5.18 -3.67 -1.50
N GLY A 161 -5.96 -3.50 -2.56
CA GLY A 161 -6.76 -2.30 -2.75
C GLY A 161 -8.20 -2.56 -3.16
N GLY A 162 -9.15 -1.97 -2.42
CA GLY A 162 -10.57 -2.16 -2.69
C GLY A 162 -11.02 -3.61 -2.48
N PRO A 163 -12.27 -3.95 -2.78
CA PRO A 163 -12.81 -5.30 -2.57
C PRO A 163 -12.07 -6.38 -3.36
N ALA A 164 -11.38 -6.00 -4.44
CA ALA A 164 -10.47 -6.85 -5.18
C ALA A 164 -9.14 -6.94 -4.40
N ARG A 165 -9.03 -7.95 -3.54
CA ARG A 165 -7.80 -8.24 -2.77
C ARG A 165 -6.57 -8.45 -3.68
N ASP A 166 -6.81 -8.72 -4.96
CA ASP A 166 -5.83 -9.04 -5.98
C ASP A 166 -5.52 -7.80 -6.85
N GLY A 167 -4.24 -7.44 -6.91
CA GLY A 167 -3.73 -6.28 -7.64
C GLY A 167 -2.27 -5.98 -7.25
N SER A 168 -1.75 -4.86 -7.74
CA SER A 168 -0.37 -4.42 -7.50
C SER A 168 -0.29 -2.93 -7.18
N TRP A 169 0.89 -2.47 -6.78
CA TRP A 169 1.13 -1.06 -6.46
C TRP A 169 2.14 -0.45 -7.42
N ALA A 170 1.87 0.79 -7.81
CA ALA A 170 2.81 1.60 -8.56
C ALA A 170 2.97 2.97 -7.90
N VAL A 171 4.13 3.58 -8.05
CA VAL A 171 4.38 4.96 -7.67
C VAL A 171 4.68 5.74 -8.93
N CYS A 172 3.99 6.88 -9.09
CA CYS A 172 4.17 7.77 -10.22
C CYS A 172 4.44 9.18 -9.72
N ARG A 173 5.23 9.96 -10.45
CA ARG A 173 5.33 11.41 -10.22
C ARG A 173 4.11 12.09 -10.85
N ARG A 174 3.31 12.79 -10.04
CA ARG A 174 2.05 13.42 -10.46
C ARG A 174 1.84 14.74 -9.72
N SER A 175 1.22 15.70 -10.42
CA SER A 175 0.82 16.98 -9.84
C SER A 175 -0.35 16.82 -8.88
N LEU A 176 -0.26 17.44 -7.71
CA LEU A 176 -1.39 17.61 -6.79
C LEU A 176 -1.86 19.07 -6.80
N PRO A 177 -3.18 19.31 -6.82
CA PRO A 177 -3.73 20.65 -6.62
C PRO A 177 -3.59 21.03 -5.15
N LEU A 178 -2.66 21.93 -4.82
CA LEU A 178 -2.52 22.48 -3.48
C LEU A 178 -3.11 23.89 -3.39
N PRO A 179 -3.45 24.37 -2.18
CA PRO A 179 -3.86 25.76 -1.98
C PRO A 179 -2.84 26.80 -2.43
N SER A 180 -1.54 26.44 -2.46
CA SER A 180 -0.43 27.30 -2.91
C SER A 180 -0.17 27.22 -4.42
N GLY A 181 -0.94 26.42 -5.17
CA GLY A 181 -0.70 26.09 -6.57
C GLY A 181 -0.26 24.63 -6.76
N PRO A 182 -0.31 24.11 -8.00
CA PRO A 182 0.06 22.72 -8.29
C PRO A 182 1.53 22.44 -7.94
N ALA A 183 1.80 21.25 -7.40
CA ALA A 183 3.16 20.78 -7.12
C ALA A 183 3.27 19.27 -7.38
N GLU A 184 4.45 18.83 -7.80
CA GLU A 184 4.71 17.43 -8.13
C GLU A 184 5.03 16.60 -6.88
N PHE A 185 4.39 15.44 -6.76
CA PHE A 185 4.65 14.48 -5.70
C PHE A 185 4.81 13.08 -6.29
N LEU A 186 5.56 12.22 -5.58
CA LEU A 186 5.47 10.79 -5.80
C LEU A 186 4.16 10.31 -5.16
N GLN A 187 3.24 9.81 -5.96
CA GLN A 187 1.94 9.34 -5.51
C GLN A 187 1.82 7.84 -5.76
N PRO A 188 1.34 7.06 -4.78
CA PRO A 188 1.04 5.66 -4.98
C PRO A 188 -0.36 5.46 -5.58
N PHE A 189 -0.43 4.51 -6.51
CA PHE A 189 -1.63 4.09 -7.19
C PHE A 189 -1.81 2.60 -7.01
N TYR A 190 -3.06 2.19 -6.79
CA TYR A 190 -3.42 0.80 -6.91
C TYR A 190 -3.63 0.45 -8.38
N ILE A 191 -3.12 -0.69 -8.80
CA ILE A 191 -3.27 -1.23 -10.16
C ILE A 191 -4.04 -2.52 -10.02
N TYR A 192 -5.23 -2.60 -10.62
CA TYR A 192 -6.00 -3.84 -10.55
C TYR A 192 -5.35 -4.97 -11.36
N GLU A 193 -5.71 -6.22 -11.07
CA GLU A 193 -5.09 -7.44 -11.63
C GLU A 193 -5.00 -7.53 -13.17
N ASP A 194 -5.93 -6.90 -13.88
CA ASP A 194 -6.05 -6.85 -15.35
C ASP A 194 -5.52 -5.54 -15.95
N GLU A 195 -4.98 -4.66 -15.12
CA GLU A 195 -4.40 -3.39 -15.52
C GLU A 195 -2.87 -3.48 -15.57
N THR A 196 -2.28 -2.66 -16.42
CA THR A 196 -0.84 -2.54 -16.53
C THR A 196 -0.35 -1.32 -15.77
N THR A 197 0.83 -1.42 -15.16
CA THR A 197 1.49 -0.26 -14.54
C THR A 197 1.61 0.88 -15.56
N PRO A 198 1.13 2.10 -15.25
CA PRO A 198 1.18 3.22 -16.18
C PRO A 198 2.61 3.61 -16.57
N SER A 199 2.78 4.19 -17.75
CA SER A 199 4.09 4.65 -18.22
C SER A 199 4.67 5.72 -17.28
N GLY A 200 5.97 5.63 -17.01
CA GLY A 200 6.66 6.57 -16.13
C GLY A 200 6.38 6.36 -14.63
N CYS A 201 5.84 5.20 -14.28
CA CYS A 201 5.68 4.75 -12.90
C CYS A 201 6.64 3.60 -12.58
N VAL A 202 6.87 3.37 -11.30
CA VAL A 202 7.68 2.27 -10.78
C VAL A 202 6.79 1.37 -9.94
N SER A 203 6.76 0.07 -10.25
CA SER A 203 6.08 -0.91 -9.40
C SER A 203 6.76 -0.99 -8.04
N VAL A 204 5.98 -1.03 -6.98
CA VAL A 204 6.48 -1.11 -5.60
C VAL A 204 5.75 -2.20 -4.83
N ASP A 205 6.38 -2.70 -3.78
CA ASP A 205 5.70 -3.45 -2.73
C ASP A 205 5.70 -2.63 -1.43
N TRP A 206 4.64 -2.75 -0.65
CA TRP A 206 4.61 -2.18 0.69
C TRP A 206 5.16 -3.14 1.73
N VAL A 207 6.14 -2.69 2.49
CA VAL A 207 6.72 -3.42 3.62
C VAL A 207 6.27 -2.77 4.91
N VAL A 208 5.65 -3.57 5.78
CA VAL A 208 5.19 -3.12 7.09
C VAL A 208 6.35 -3.10 8.07
N LEU A 209 6.75 -1.91 8.51
CA LEU A 209 7.81 -1.73 9.50
C LEU A 209 7.18 -1.33 10.84
N CYS A 210 7.52 -2.01 11.93
CA CYS A 210 6.93 -1.73 13.24
C CYS A 210 7.24 -0.31 13.70
N ALA A 211 6.23 0.35 14.27
CA ALA A 211 6.33 1.68 14.84
C ALA A 211 5.56 1.74 16.17
N ASP A 212 5.91 2.73 16.98
CA ASP A 212 5.17 3.02 18.21
C ASP A 212 3.87 3.76 17.87
N MET A 213 2.78 3.37 18.51
CA MET A 213 1.52 4.10 18.38
C MET A 213 1.69 5.53 18.93
N ILE A 214 1.25 6.52 18.16
CA ILE A 214 1.31 7.92 18.60
C ILE A 214 0.34 8.10 19.78
N PRO A 215 0.79 8.64 20.94
CA PRO A 215 -0.09 8.87 22.07
C PRO A 215 -1.19 9.88 21.74
N LEU A 216 -2.41 9.59 22.21
CA LEU A 216 -3.54 10.51 22.12
C LEU A 216 -3.33 11.72 23.03
N LYS A 217 -3.79 12.88 22.58
CA LYS A 217 -3.79 14.08 23.41
C LYS A 217 -4.96 14.01 24.41
N PRO A 218 -4.80 14.56 25.63
CA PRO A 218 -5.92 14.71 26.54
C PRO A 218 -7.07 15.46 25.88
N GLY A 219 -8.28 14.88 25.92
CA GLY A 219 -9.48 15.47 25.31
C GLY A 219 -9.77 15.01 23.89
N ASP A 220 -8.94 14.15 23.29
CA ASP A 220 -9.29 13.47 22.04
C ASP A 220 -10.57 12.63 22.25
N GLY A 221 -11.57 12.85 21.40
CA GLY A 221 -12.89 12.20 21.51
C GLY A 221 -12.96 10.77 20.98
N TRP A 222 -11.81 10.11 20.79
CA TRP A 222 -11.66 8.79 20.16
C TRP A 222 -10.53 8.01 20.86
N ASN A 223 -10.43 6.69 20.61
CA ASN A 223 -9.44 5.83 21.26
C ASN A 223 -8.87 4.73 20.34
N HIS A 224 -7.83 4.03 20.81
CA HIS A 224 -7.19 2.91 20.13
C HIS A 224 -7.61 1.52 20.66
N ASP A 225 -8.73 1.39 21.37
CA ASP A 225 -9.14 0.12 22.01
C ASP A 225 -9.37 -1.02 21.01
N LYS A 226 -9.63 -0.64 19.75
CA LYS A 226 -9.85 -1.56 18.63
C LYS A 226 -8.64 -1.67 17.70
N ALA A 227 -7.51 -1.03 18.04
CA ALA A 227 -6.27 -1.17 17.29
C ALA A 227 -5.75 -2.62 17.35
N GLY A 228 -5.66 -3.24 16.18
CA GLY A 228 -5.24 -4.63 16.03
C GLY A 228 -3.74 -4.81 16.02
N ASP A 229 -3.27 -5.96 16.50
CA ASP A 229 -1.88 -6.35 16.31
C ASP A 229 -1.61 -6.73 14.85
N VAL A 230 -0.40 -6.41 14.39
CA VAL A 230 0.07 -6.58 13.02
C VAL A 230 1.46 -7.17 13.05
N LYS A 231 1.69 -8.21 12.24
CA LYS A 231 3.04 -8.74 12.01
C LYS A 231 3.83 -7.72 11.18
N CYS A 232 4.92 -7.21 11.73
CA CYS A 232 5.72 -6.18 11.09
C CYS A 232 7.21 -6.45 11.29
N VAL A 233 8.02 -5.84 10.44
CA VAL A 233 9.48 -5.91 10.52
C VAL A 233 9.98 -4.99 11.64
N ALA A 234 10.71 -5.53 12.60
CA ALA A 234 11.32 -4.74 13.67
C ALA A 234 12.28 -3.67 13.09
N GLN A 235 12.20 -2.45 13.62
CA GLN A 235 13.02 -1.30 13.20
C GLN A 235 14.07 -0.91 14.22
#